data_AF-A3C0F7-F1
#
_entry.id   AF-A3C0F7-F1
#
_cell.length_a   1.000
_cell.length_b   1.000
_cell.length_c   1.000
_cell.angle_alpha   90.00
_cell.angle_beta   90.00
_cell.angle_gamma   90.00
#
_symmetry.space_group_name_H-M   'P 1'
#
loop_
_entity.id
_entity.type
_entity.pdbx_description
1 polymer ?
#
loop_
_entity_poly.entity_id
_entity_poly.type
_entity_poly.pdbx_seq_one_letter_code
_entity_poly.pdbx_strand_id
1 'polypeptide(L)'
;MALVVLAITSLAEAEAVARELGGPHSPHVDVRVESVVLSEAPAMAAIMYALFDDYGWLVGNLDRLLDLAGVDEHLSIVADVNLPRLARDVHDPNALARLRDSAATIIRLARRVGGPSTAAYTNFGNRITKLAHHIQDPNRSVLELRGRLGEAATRVNLLRSSHFDF
;
A
#
# COMPACT_ATOMS: atom_id res chain seq x y z
N MET A 1 -18.66 -18.86 -26.07
CA MET A 1 -19.02 -18.77 -24.64
C MET A 1 -19.17 -17.29 -24.31
N ALA A 2 -20.23 -16.88 -23.62
CA ALA A 2 -20.30 -15.54 -23.06
C ALA A 2 -19.16 -15.39 -22.03
N LEU A 3 -18.69 -14.17 -21.77
CA LEU A 3 -17.76 -13.82 -20.70
C LEU A 3 -18.42 -12.66 -19.97
N VAL A 4 -18.57 -12.75 -18.66
CA VAL A 4 -19.05 -11.62 -17.86
C VAL A 4 -17.82 -10.83 -17.44
N VAL A 5 -17.71 -9.59 -17.89
CA VAL A 5 -16.64 -8.68 -17.49
C VAL A 5 -17.18 -7.75 -16.40
N LEU A 6 -16.54 -7.74 -15.24
CA LEU A 6 -16.89 -6.89 -14.10
C LEU A 6 -15.73 -5.91 -13.85
N ALA A 7 -16.05 -4.62 -13.81
CA ALA A 7 -15.14 -3.59 -13.31
C ALA A 7 -15.47 -3.34 -11.83
N ILE A 8 -14.44 -3.35 -10.98
CA ILE A 8 -14.54 -3.08 -9.55
C ILE A 8 -13.72 -1.84 -9.23
N THR A 9 -14.35 -0.88 -8.56
CA THR A 9 -13.77 0.43 -8.23
C THR A 9 -13.69 0.68 -6.72
N SER A 10 -14.26 -0.20 -5.90
CA SER A 10 -14.24 -0.07 -4.44
C SER A 10 -14.34 -1.40 -3.73
N LEU A 11 -13.85 -1.46 -2.48
CA LEU A 11 -13.97 -2.65 -1.64
C LEU A 11 -15.43 -3.07 -1.43
N ALA A 12 -16.34 -2.11 -1.26
CA ALA A 12 -17.76 -2.39 -1.09
C ALA A 12 -18.38 -3.09 -2.32
N GLU A 13 -17.96 -2.70 -3.53
CA GLU A 13 -18.36 -3.40 -4.76
C GLU A 13 -17.81 -4.81 -4.81
N ALA A 14 -16.55 -5.02 -4.42
CA ALA A 14 -15.95 -6.34 -4.35
C ALA A 14 -16.67 -7.26 -3.36
N GLU A 15 -17.03 -6.75 -2.18
CA GLU A 15 -17.81 -7.49 -1.18
C GLU A 15 -19.20 -7.83 -1.71
N ALA A 16 -19.88 -6.89 -2.38
CA ALA A 16 -21.18 -7.13 -2.98
C ALA A 16 -21.12 -8.21 -4.05
N VAL A 17 -20.14 -8.13 -4.97
CA VAL A 17 -19.91 -9.13 -6.02
C VAL A 17 -19.59 -10.49 -5.42
N ALA A 18 -18.68 -10.57 -4.45
CA ALA A 18 -18.31 -11.83 -3.82
C ALA A 18 -19.48 -12.46 -3.06
N ARG A 19 -20.42 -11.66 -2.53
CA ARG A 19 -21.61 -12.16 -1.83
C ARG A 19 -22.73 -12.58 -2.78
N GLU A 20 -22.99 -11.78 -3.82
CA GLU A 20 -24.14 -11.98 -4.73
C GLU A 20 -23.83 -12.98 -5.84
N LEU A 21 -22.58 -12.98 -6.30
CA LEU A 21 -22.07 -13.84 -7.35
C LEU A 21 -21.02 -14.82 -6.82
N GLY A 22 -20.69 -14.88 -5.53
CA GLY A 22 -19.71 -15.86 -5.03
C GLY A 22 -20.07 -17.30 -5.42
N GLY A 23 -19.15 -17.99 -6.09
CA GLY A 23 -19.34 -19.37 -6.54
C GLY A 23 -18.69 -19.68 -7.88
N PRO A 24 -18.60 -20.97 -8.25
CA PRO A 24 -18.22 -21.37 -9.59
C PRO A 24 -19.30 -20.95 -10.59
N HIS A 25 -18.91 -20.29 -11.68
CA HIS A 25 -19.82 -19.79 -12.72
C HIS A 25 -19.57 -20.37 -14.11
N SER A 26 -20.64 -20.50 -14.88
CA SER A 26 -20.61 -20.66 -16.33
C SER A 26 -21.62 -19.68 -16.94
N PRO A 27 -21.18 -18.66 -17.70
CA PRO A 27 -19.82 -18.43 -18.18
C PRO A 27 -18.81 -17.99 -17.11
N HIS A 28 -17.51 -18.13 -17.41
CA HIS A 28 -16.43 -17.58 -16.58
C HIS A 28 -16.58 -16.06 -16.40
N VAL A 29 -16.18 -15.58 -15.23
CA VAL A 29 -16.18 -14.17 -14.86
C VAL A 29 -14.75 -13.63 -15.00
N ASP A 30 -14.59 -12.50 -15.69
CA ASP A 30 -13.37 -11.70 -15.75
C ASP A 30 -13.58 -10.44 -14.91
N VAL A 31 -12.80 -10.29 -13.84
CA VAL A 31 -12.86 -9.16 -12.92
C VAL A 31 -11.65 -8.27 -13.14
N ARG A 32 -11.88 -6.98 -13.27
CA ARG A 32 -10.83 -5.96 -13.34
C ARG A 32 -11.00 -4.99 -12.20
N VAL A 33 -10.00 -4.91 -11.35
CA VAL A 33 -9.91 -3.84 -10.36
C VAL A 33 -9.37 -2.60 -11.06
N GLU A 34 -10.22 -1.59 -11.19
CA GLU A 34 -9.87 -0.30 -11.82
C GLU A 34 -9.33 0.68 -10.79
N SER A 35 -9.88 0.66 -9.58
CA SER A 35 -9.40 1.50 -8.48
C SER A 35 -9.66 0.89 -7.10
N VAL A 36 -8.90 1.35 -6.12
CA VAL A 36 -9.04 0.96 -4.71
C VAL A 36 -8.42 2.02 -3.79
N VAL A 37 -8.97 2.24 -2.60
CA VAL A 37 -8.28 3.03 -1.56
C VAL A 37 -7.09 2.22 -1.05
N LEU A 38 -5.91 2.83 -0.89
CA LEU A 38 -4.70 2.08 -0.52
C LEU A 38 -4.86 1.25 0.76
N SER A 39 -5.48 1.80 1.81
CA SER A 39 -5.73 1.07 3.06
C SER A 39 -6.70 -0.11 2.91
N GLU A 40 -7.48 -0.15 1.84
CA GLU A 40 -8.41 -1.23 1.53
C GLU A 40 -7.79 -2.29 0.61
N ALA A 41 -6.63 -2.01 -0.01
CA ALA A 41 -5.97 -2.92 -0.94
C ALA A 41 -5.72 -4.33 -0.35
N PRO A 42 -5.34 -4.52 0.93
CA PRO A 42 -5.19 -5.86 1.50
C PRO A 42 -6.51 -6.65 1.53
N ALA A 43 -7.61 -6.00 1.91
CA ALA A 43 -8.93 -6.65 1.94
C ALA A 43 -9.43 -6.95 0.53
N MET A 44 -9.28 -6.00 -0.38
CA MET A 44 -9.59 -6.18 -1.80
C MET A 44 -8.79 -7.35 -2.39
N ALA A 45 -7.49 -7.42 -2.12
CA ALA A 45 -6.61 -8.50 -2.57
C ALA A 45 -7.06 -9.86 -2.04
N ALA A 46 -7.45 -9.95 -0.76
CA ALA A 46 -7.93 -11.19 -0.18
C ALA A 46 -9.22 -11.69 -0.85
N ILE A 47 -10.18 -10.80 -1.11
CA ILE A 47 -11.41 -11.15 -1.81
C ILE A 47 -11.09 -11.62 -3.24
N MET A 48 -10.32 -10.84 -3.99
CA MET A 48 -9.98 -11.16 -5.37
C MET A 48 -9.19 -12.47 -5.49
N TYR A 49 -8.25 -12.71 -4.56
CA TYR A 49 -7.49 -13.95 -4.51
C TYR A 49 -8.40 -15.15 -4.24
N ALA A 50 -9.35 -15.05 -3.30
CA ALA A 50 -10.32 -16.11 -3.04
C ALA A 50 -11.21 -16.39 -4.26
N LEU A 51 -11.68 -15.36 -4.96
CA LEU A 51 -12.47 -15.54 -6.20
C LEU A 51 -11.68 -16.27 -7.29
N PHE A 52 -10.38 -15.99 -7.41
CA PHE A 52 -9.47 -16.68 -8.32
C PHE A 52 -9.24 -18.14 -7.89
N ASP A 53 -8.82 -18.36 -6.64
CA ASP A 53 -8.37 -19.65 -6.12
C ASP A 53 -9.54 -20.64 -5.93
N ASP A 54 -10.66 -20.17 -5.36
CA ASP A 54 -11.80 -21.03 -5.03
C ASP A 54 -12.76 -21.24 -6.21
N TYR A 55 -12.91 -20.24 -7.09
CA TYR A 55 -13.94 -20.24 -8.14
C TYR A 55 -13.37 -20.19 -9.57
N GLY A 56 -12.06 -20.07 -9.74
CA GLY A 56 -11.42 -20.03 -11.06
C GLY A 56 -11.76 -18.78 -11.87
N TRP A 57 -12.13 -17.69 -11.20
CA TRP A 57 -12.39 -16.41 -11.88
C TRP A 57 -11.09 -15.84 -12.43
N LEU A 58 -11.17 -15.16 -13.57
CA LEU A 58 -10.03 -14.39 -14.08
C LEU A 58 -10.00 -13.05 -13.34
N VAL A 59 -8.88 -12.71 -12.71
CA VAL A 59 -8.71 -11.43 -12.02
C VAL A 59 -7.56 -10.66 -12.66
N GLY A 60 -7.91 -9.61 -13.39
CA GLY A 60 -6.97 -8.65 -13.94
C GLY A 60 -6.18 -7.93 -12.84
N ASN A 61 -4.88 -7.74 -13.07
CA ASN A 61 -3.97 -7.00 -12.18
C ASN A 61 -3.81 -7.59 -10.76
N LEU A 62 -4.18 -8.84 -10.49
CA LEU A 62 -4.09 -9.44 -9.14
C LEU A 62 -2.71 -9.28 -8.50
N ASP A 63 -1.63 -9.55 -9.24
CA ASP A 63 -0.26 -9.38 -8.73
C ASP A 63 0.04 -7.93 -8.34
N ARG A 64 -0.45 -6.96 -9.12
CA ARG A 64 -0.26 -5.52 -8.85
C ARG A 64 -1.06 -5.11 -7.62
N LEU A 65 -2.25 -5.68 -7.41
CA LEU A 65 -3.07 -5.45 -6.23
C LEU A 65 -2.42 -6.05 -4.97
N LEU A 66 -1.81 -7.23 -5.07
CA LEU A 66 -1.03 -7.83 -3.98
C LEU A 66 0.21 -6.99 -3.64
N ASP A 67 0.92 -6.49 -4.65
CA ASP A 67 2.04 -5.57 -4.43
C ASP A 67 1.57 -4.24 -3.79
N LEU A 68 0.38 -3.75 -4.15
CA LEU A 68 -0.22 -2.55 -3.55
C LEU A 68 -0.61 -2.78 -2.08
N ALA A 69 -1.16 -3.96 -1.75
CA ALA A 69 -1.41 -4.36 -0.36
C ALA A 69 -0.11 -4.38 0.46
N GLY A 70 0.99 -4.87 -0.11
CA GLY A 70 2.31 -4.81 0.53
C GLY A 70 2.83 -3.37 0.72
N VAL A 71 2.46 -2.42 -0.16
CA VAL A 71 2.77 -0.99 0.06
C VAL A 71 2.04 -0.48 1.31
N ASP A 72 0.74 -0.77 1.48
CA ASP A 72 -0.01 -0.37 2.67
C ASP A 72 0.56 -0.98 3.95
N GLU A 73 0.95 -2.25 3.92
CA GLU A 73 1.57 -2.94 5.05
C GLU A 73 2.84 -2.21 5.52
N HIS A 74 3.75 -1.90 4.59
CA HIS A 74 4.98 -1.19 4.95
C HIS A 74 4.75 0.27 5.35
N LEU A 75 3.74 0.94 4.80
CA LEU A 75 3.32 2.26 5.28
C LEU A 75 2.80 2.20 6.71
N SER A 76 2.01 1.17 7.05
CA SER A 76 1.52 0.93 8.41
C SER A 76 2.67 0.68 9.38
N ILE A 77 3.65 -0.15 9.01
CA ILE A 77 4.87 -0.35 9.82
C ILE A 77 5.61 0.98 10.05
N VAL A 78 5.69 1.84 9.03
CA VAL A 78 6.30 3.16 9.17
C VAL A 78 5.52 4.03 10.17
N ALA A 79 4.20 4.16 10.00
CA ALA A 79 3.36 5.02 10.83
C ALA A 79 3.18 4.52 12.27
N ASP A 80 3.01 3.22 12.46
CA ASP A 80 2.57 2.65 13.74
C ASP A 80 3.76 2.16 14.59
N VAL A 81 4.92 1.89 13.96
CA VAL A 81 6.09 1.33 14.65
C VAL A 81 7.30 2.23 14.53
N ASN A 82 7.77 2.53 13.32
CA ASN A 82 9.06 3.17 13.13
C ASN A 82 9.04 4.65 13.56
N LEU A 83 8.05 5.43 13.11
CA LEU A 83 7.95 6.85 13.46
C LEU A 83 7.68 7.08 14.96
N PRO A 84 6.77 6.36 15.63
CA PRO A 84 6.56 6.51 17.07
C PRO A 84 7.80 6.15 17.88
N ARG A 85 8.55 5.14 17.45
CA ARG A 85 9.82 4.76 18.09
C ARG A 85 10.87 5.86 17.95
N LEU A 86 11.02 6.43 16.75
CA LEU A 86 11.92 7.58 16.51
C LEU A 86 11.46 8.85 17.22
N ALA A 87 10.16 9.03 17.45
CA ALA A 87 9.67 10.18 18.23
C ALA A 87 10.13 10.12 19.69
N ARG A 88 10.24 8.90 20.25
CA ARG A 88 10.74 8.63 21.61
C ARG A 88 12.26 8.78 21.68
N ASP A 89 12.96 8.11 20.79
CA ASP A 89 14.41 8.22 20.63
C ASP A 89 14.76 8.45 19.16
N VAL A 90 15.06 9.71 18.84
CA VAL A 90 15.36 10.14 17.46
C VAL A 90 16.59 9.43 16.91
N HIS A 91 17.53 9.02 17.76
CA HIS A 91 18.77 8.38 17.33
C HIS A 91 18.74 6.85 17.44
N ASP A 92 17.57 6.22 17.66
CA ASP A 92 17.47 4.76 17.74
C ASP A 92 17.93 4.10 16.43
N PRO A 93 19.09 3.40 16.44
CA PRO A 93 19.67 2.84 15.21
C PRO A 93 18.82 1.72 14.61
N ASN A 94 18.10 0.97 15.44
CA ASN A 94 17.22 -0.10 14.96
C ASN A 94 15.98 0.46 14.28
N ALA A 95 15.41 1.53 14.84
CA ALA A 95 14.27 2.21 14.23
C ALA A 95 14.66 2.86 12.90
N LEU A 96 15.86 3.44 12.81
CA LEU A 96 16.40 3.99 11.57
C LEU A 96 16.66 2.92 10.51
N ALA A 97 17.23 1.77 10.88
CA ALA A 97 17.43 0.66 9.96
C ALA A 97 16.09 0.16 9.38
N ARG A 98 15.11 -0.12 10.25
CA ARG A 98 13.76 -0.54 9.83
C ARG A 98 13.05 0.50 8.98
N LEU A 99 13.23 1.78 9.28
CA LEU A 99 12.67 2.87 8.49
C LEU A 99 13.22 2.85 7.05
N ARG A 100 14.53 2.63 6.89
CA ARG A 100 15.18 2.49 5.57
C ARG A 100 14.70 1.23 4.84
N ASP A 101 14.59 0.11 5.53
CA ASP A 101 14.14 -1.16 4.93
C ASP A 101 12.70 -1.06 4.42
N SER A 102 11.79 -0.45 5.22
CA SER A 102 10.43 -0.16 4.78
C SER A 102 10.42 0.81 3.59
N ALA A 103 11.23 1.86 3.60
CA ALA A 103 11.30 2.81 2.49
C ALA A 103 11.78 2.15 1.19
N ALA A 104 12.83 1.33 1.25
CA ALA A 104 13.33 0.57 0.11
C ALA A 104 12.28 -0.41 -0.41
N THR A 105 11.55 -1.07 0.48
CA THR A 105 10.48 -2.00 0.12
C THR A 105 9.29 -1.29 -0.53
N ILE A 106 8.84 -0.17 0.02
CA ILE A 106 7.78 0.66 -0.58
C ILE A 106 8.16 1.08 -2.00
N ILE A 107 9.40 1.54 -2.22
CA ILE A 107 9.87 1.92 -3.57
C ILE A 107 9.84 0.71 -4.52
N ARG A 108 10.35 -0.45 -4.06
CA ARG A 108 10.39 -1.67 -4.86
C ARG A 108 8.98 -2.14 -5.23
N LEU A 109 8.07 -2.21 -4.27
CA LEU A 109 6.68 -2.64 -4.50
C LEU A 109 5.95 -1.64 -5.39
N ALA A 110 6.04 -0.33 -5.11
CA ALA A 110 5.43 0.69 -5.95
C ALA A 110 5.86 0.57 -7.42
N ARG A 111 7.15 0.33 -7.70
CA ARG A 111 7.64 0.09 -9.07
C ARG A 111 7.02 -1.15 -9.74
N ARG A 112 6.73 -2.20 -8.98
CA ARG A 112 6.05 -3.41 -9.48
C ARG A 112 4.56 -3.16 -9.73
N VAL A 113 3.90 -2.39 -8.85
CA VAL A 113 2.51 -1.96 -9.06
C VAL A 113 2.39 -1.13 -10.34
N GLY A 114 3.30 -0.19 -10.60
CA GLY A 114 3.24 0.67 -11.79
C GLY A 114 2.03 1.62 -11.79
N GLY A 115 1.69 2.21 -12.93
CA GLY A 115 0.54 3.13 -13.04
C GLY A 115 0.82 4.58 -12.57
N PRO A 116 -0.14 5.49 -12.76
CA PRO A 116 0.04 6.93 -12.53
C PRO A 116 0.27 7.27 -11.05
N SER A 117 -0.40 6.57 -10.13
CA SER A 117 -0.35 6.85 -8.69
C SER A 117 0.94 6.37 -8.00
N THR A 118 1.72 5.49 -8.64
CA THR A 118 2.96 4.92 -8.09
C THR A 118 4.04 5.96 -7.78
N ALA A 119 4.05 7.09 -8.49
CA ALA A 119 5.00 8.17 -8.23
C ALA A 119 4.88 8.73 -6.80
N ALA A 120 3.67 8.76 -6.23
CA ALA A 120 3.44 9.26 -4.88
C ALA A 120 4.14 8.39 -3.82
N TYR A 121 4.05 7.07 -3.95
CA TYR A 121 4.67 6.12 -3.03
C TYR A 121 6.19 6.09 -3.17
N THR A 122 6.70 6.11 -4.40
CA THR A 122 8.14 6.20 -4.67
C THR A 122 8.73 7.49 -4.09
N ASN A 123 8.04 8.62 -4.28
CA ASN A 123 8.45 9.91 -3.71
C ASN A 123 8.45 9.89 -2.18
N PHE A 124 7.46 9.25 -1.57
CA PHE A 124 7.42 9.07 -0.12
C PHE A 124 8.59 8.22 0.38
N GLY A 125 8.84 7.06 -0.22
CA GLY A 125 9.99 6.22 0.13
C GLY A 125 11.31 6.98 0.03
N ASN A 126 11.52 7.76 -1.03
CA ASN A 126 12.70 8.61 -1.18
C ASN A 126 12.81 9.68 -0.07
N ARG A 127 11.69 10.28 0.33
CA ARG A 127 11.66 11.28 1.43
C ARG A 127 12.01 10.64 2.76
N ILE A 128 11.48 9.45 3.04
CA ILE A 128 11.79 8.69 4.26
C ILE A 128 13.26 8.27 4.28
N THR A 129 13.80 7.80 3.15
CA THR A 129 15.23 7.52 3.03
C THR A 129 16.06 8.77 3.35
N LYS A 130 15.71 9.94 2.78
CA LYS A 130 16.38 11.21 3.08
C LYS A 130 16.24 11.60 4.56
N LEU A 131 15.07 11.39 5.16
CA LEU A 131 14.84 11.65 6.58
C LEU A 131 15.78 10.80 7.44
N ALA A 132 15.90 9.50 7.14
CA ALA A 132 16.81 8.62 7.87
C ALA A 132 18.28 9.05 7.78
N HIS A 133 18.71 9.61 6.63
CA HIS A 133 20.04 10.21 6.50
C HIS A 133 20.19 11.49 7.33
N HIS A 134 19.17 12.37 7.33
CA HIS A 134 19.20 13.61 8.12
C HIS A 134 19.24 13.36 9.63
N ILE A 135 18.60 12.30 10.12
CA ILE A 135 18.61 11.97 11.55
C ILE A 135 20.03 11.59 12.04
N GLN A 136 20.91 11.15 11.15
CA GLN A 136 22.30 10.84 11.49
C GLN A 136 23.21 12.08 11.53
N ASP A 137 22.73 13.24 11.12
CA ASP A 137 23.49 14.49 11.18
C ASP A 137 23.47 15.03 12.63
N PRO A 138 24.62 15.04 13.35
CA PRO A 138 24.67 15.47 14.74
C PRO A 138 24.41 16.97 14.92
N ASN A 139 24.47 17.76 13.84
CA ASN A 139 24.22 19.20 13.90
C ASN A 139 22.73 19.57 13.85
N ARG A 140 21.84 18.58 13.70
CA ARG A 140 20.40 18.83 13.59
C ARG A 140 19.75 18.90 14.97
N SER A 141 18.86 19.88 15.14
CA SER A 141 18.10 19.97 16.38
C SER A 141 17.10 18.81 16.51
N VAL A 142 16.99 18.24 17.72
CA VAL A 142 16.00 17.19 18.02
C VAL A 142 14.57 17.68 17.73
N LEU A 143 14.29 18.97 17.94
CA LEU A 143 12.99 19.57 17.66
C LEU A 143 12.68 19.58 16.15
N GLU A 144 13.64 19.96 15.30
CA GLU A 144 13.50 19.89 13.84
C GLU A 144 13.25 18.46 13.38
N LEU A 145 14.01 17.50 13.89
CA LEU A 145 13.86 16.09 13.54
C LEU A 145 12.48 15.54 13.95
N ARG A 146 12.00 15.88 15.14
CA ARG A 146 10.63 15.55 15.59
C ARG A 146 9.55 16.16 14.70
N GLY A 147 9.73 17.41 14.26
CA GLY A 147 8.82 18.05 13.30
C GLY A 147 8.72 17.25 12.00
N ARG A 148 9.87 16.84 11.43
CA ARG A 148 9.91 16.03 10.21
C ARG A 148 9.31 14.63 10.38
N LEU A 149 9.46 14.01 11.55
CA LEU A 149 8.80 12.74 11.87
C LEU A 149 7.27 12.91 11.90
N GLY A 150 6.77 14.01 12.46
CA GLY A 150 5.34 14.34 12.44
C GLY A 150 4.81 14.57 11.02
N GLU A 151 5.54 15.32 10.19
CA GLU A 151 5.19 15.49 8.77
C GLU A 151 5.15 14.17 8.00
N ALA A 152 6.11 13.27 8.28
CA ALA A 152 6.14 11.94 7.69
C ALA A 152 4.89 11.13 8.08
N ALA A 153 4.48 11.15 9.34
CA ALA A 153 3.28 10.46 9.82
C ALA A 153 2.01 10.98 9.13
N THR A 154 1.84 12.31 9.06
CA THR A 154 0.73 12.93 8.34
C THR A 154 0.72 12.50 6.87
N ARG A 155 1.89 12.44 6.22
CA ARG A 155 2.00 12.03 4.83
C ARG A 155 1.65 10.56 4.61
N VAL A 156 2.00 9.66 5.53
CA VAL A 156 1.57 8.25 5.47
C VAL A 156 0.05 8.19 5.45
N ASN A 157 -0.62 8.84 6.40
CA ASN A 157 -2.08 8.79 6.49
C ASN A 157 -2.76 9.32 5.21
N LEU A 158 -2.23 10.39 4.62
CA LEU A 158 -2.73 10.90 3.33
C LEU A 158 -2.56 9.90 2.18
N LEU A 159 -1.47 9.12 2.16
CA LEU A 159 -1.26 8.09 1.14
C LEU A 159 -2.19 6.89 1.36
N ARG A 160 -2.37 6.46 2.62
CA ARG A 160 -3.25 5.34 2.97
C ARG A 160 -4.71 5.62 2.62
N SER A 161 -5.15 6.85 2.77
CA SER A 161 -6.50 7.29 2.38
C SER A 161 -6.61 7.71 0.90
N SER A 162 -5.55 7.58 0.10
CA SER A 162 -5.60 7.94 -1.32
C SER A 162 -6.17 6.81 -2.17
N HIS A 163 -6.94 7.19 -3.19
CA HIS A 163 -7.33 6.27 -4.25
C HIS A 163 -6.14 5.95 -5.17
N PHE A 164 -6.01 4.68 -5.50
CA PHE A 164 -5.09 4.17 -6.49
C PHE A 164 -5.89 3.75 -7.72
N ASP A 165 -5.48 4.24 -8.89
CA ASP A 165 -6.04 3.85 -10.20
C ASP A 165 -5.04 2.94 -10.92
N PHE A 166 -5.51 1.79 -11.43
CA PHE A 166 -4.68 0.76 -12.05
C PHE A 166 -4.28 1.03 -13.50
#